data_AF-A0A970G4D6-F1
#
_entry.id   AF-A0A970G4D6-F1
#
_cell.length_a   1.000
_cell.length_b   1.000
_cell.length_c   1.000
_cell.angle_alpha   90.00
_cell.angle_beta   90.00
_cell.angle_gamma   90.00
#
_symmetry.space_group_name_H-M   'P 1'
#
loop_
_entity.id
_entity.type
_entity.pdbx_description
1 polymer ?
#
loop_
_entity_poly.entity_id
_entity_poly.type
_entity_poly.pdbx_seq_one_letter_code
_entity_poly.pdbx_strand_id
1 'polypeptide(L)'
;DVFHNKPYAKPYYQKLNEVFHKGLIDQDTLVQNFDQYLAKLSTGRVLGMFDQYWNFQNATDSLVAQKMYDSTYIGLPLVYDESITEHYLDQPVININRGFGISINCEYPERLVMMFERMLDDEWQTLFHWGVEGEDYYVENGRYLRTDEQKANNDNPTWQNANKAKQLFYNAPKKEGTMDNGNSWDSALQPELYFDMMSDYDKEFLTKYNMRTPAEFFNPAPPNQPYYAAWQIDLNPYPDMNDINTRMIDIQARDLPQAIMAAPGTFDAVWDAFVVELDNAGVAEFEAFMQKIILELNAKLS
;
A
#
# COMPACT_ATOMS: atom_id res chain seq x y z
N ASP A 1 6.83 -19.06 -5.33
CA ASP A 1 6.47 -19.64 -4.02
C ASP A 1 5.49 -18.76 -3.27
N VAL A 2 4.46 -19.36 -2.66
CA VAL A 2 3.58 -18.73 -1.68
C VAL A 2 4.28 -18.77 -0.33
N PHE A 3 4.34 -17.65 0.40
CA PHE A 3 5.23 -17.54 1.56
C PHE A 3 4.70 -18.21 2.85
N HIS A 4 3.37 -18.38 2.98
CA HIS A 4 2.69 -18.65 4.25
C HIS A 4 3.10 -19.97 4.94
N ASN A 5 3.41 -21.02 4.18
CA ASN A 5 3.81 -22.34 4.68
C ASN A 5 5.33 -22.53 4.75
N LYS A 6 6.13 -21.51 4.45
CA LYS A 6 7.58 -21.68 4.27
C LYS A 6 8.32 -21.62 5.61
N PRO A 7 9.50 -22.26 5.74
CA PRO A 7 10.24 -22.29 7.01
C PRO A 7 10.59 -20.91 7.56
N TYR A 8 10.78 -19.91 6.70
CA TYR A 8 11.09 -18.54 7.09
C TYR A 8 9.85 -17.77 7.61
N ALA A 9 8.63 -18.23 7.37
CA ALA A 9 7.41 -17.66 7.96
C ALA A 9 7.15 -18.17 9.38
N LYS A 10 7.56 -19.41 9.70
CA LYS A 10 7.34 -20.03 11.02
C LYS A 10 7.85 -19.18 12.20
N PRO A 11 9.08 -18.60 12.17
CA PRO A 11 9.57 -17.75 13.25
C PRO A 11 8.68 -16.54 13.55
N TYR A 12 8.07 -15.95 12.52
CA TYR A 12 7.16 -14.82 12.70
C TYR A 12 5.92 -15.22 13.49
N TYR A 13 5.22 -16.28 13.07
CA TYR A 13 4.02 -16.76 13.78
C TYR A 13 4.35 -17.32 15.17
N GLN A 14 5.52 -17.92 15.34
CA GLN A 14 6.01 -18.33 16.65
C GLN A 14 6.24 -17.13 17.56
N LYS A 15 6.78 -16.03 17.03
CA LYS A 15 6.93 -14.78 17.79
C LYS A 15 5.58 -14.19 18.18
N LEU A 16 4.59 -14.21 17.27
CA LEU A 16 3.22 -13.80 17.57
C LEU A 16 2.60 -14.65 18.69
N ASN A 17 2.81 -15.97 18.69
CA ASN A 17 2.39 -16.84 19.80
C ASN A 17 3.04 -16.42 21.13
N GLU A 18 4.36 -16.19 21.13
CA GLU A 18 5.09 -15.74 22.32
C GLU A 18 4.52 -14.42 22.88
N VAL A 19 4.29 -13.42 22.02
CA VAL A 19 3.80 -12.10 22.47
C VAL A 19 2.31 -12.10 22.80
N PHE A 20 1.52 -13.00 22.20
CA PHE A 20 0.12 -13.24 22.58
C PHE A 20 0.03 -13.71 24.03
N HIS A 21 0.85 -14.70 24.43
CA HIS A 21 0.88 -15.20 25.81
C HIS A 21 1.49 -14.21 26.81
N LYS A 22 2.22 -13.20 26.33
CA LYS A 22 2.65 -12.04 27.14
C LYS A 22 1.56 -10.97 27.30
N GLY A 23 0.41 -11.13 26.66
CA GLY A 23 -0.69 -10.16 26.67
C GLY A 23 -0.40 -8.89 25.88
N LEU A 24 0.54 -8.93 24.93
CA LEU A 24 0.92 -7.78 24.10
C LEU A 24 0.09 -7.67 22.82
N ILE A 25 -0.57 -8.76 22.42
CA ILE A 25 -1.56 -8.77 21.35
C ILE A 25 -2.94 -8.68 21.98
N ASP A 26 -3.70 -7.65 21.64
CA ASP A 26 -5.13 -7.55 21.96
C ASP A 26 -5.87 -8.76 21.36
N GLN A 27 -6.61 -9.51 22.19
CA GLN A 27 -7.29 -10.75 21.77
C GLN A 27 -8.29 -10.52 20.64
N ASP A 28 -8.90 -9.34 20.59
CA ASP A 28 -9.84 -8.98 19.53
C ASP A 28 -9.17 -8.90 18.14
N THR A 29 -7.84 -8.75 18.09
CA THR A 29 -7.07 -8.65 16.84
C THR A 29 -7.32 -9.84 15.91
N LEU A 30 -7.61 -11.02 16.46
CA LEU A 30 -7.76 -12.26 15.72
C LEU A 30 -9.19 -12.54 15.24
N VAL A 31 -10.16 -11.72 15.64
CA VAL A 31 -11.59 -11.92 15.32
C VAL A 31 -12.29 -10.64 14.84
N GLN A 32 -11.64 -9.49 14.92
CA GLN A 32 -12.19 -8.22 14.46
C GLN A 32 -12.30 -8.16 12.93
N ASN A 33 -13.34 -7.47 12.44
CA ASN A 33 -13.44 -7.13 11.03
C ASN A 33 -12.66 -5.84 10.69
N PHE A 34 -12.61 -5.50 9.41
CA PHE A 34 -11.85 -4.36 8.92
C PHE A 34 -12.32 -3.01 9.49
N ASP A 35 -13.64 -2.79 9.61
CA ASP A 35 -14.18 -1.55 10.18
C ASP A 35 -13.83 -1.41 11.68
N GLN A 36 -13.90 -2.51 12.43
CA GLN A 36 -13.50 -2.55 13.84
C GLN A 36 -11.99 -2.29 14.01
N TYR A 37 -11.18 -2.84 13.09
CA TYR A 37 -9.75 -2.58 13.03
C TYR A 37 -9.46 -1.09 12.79
N LEU A 38 -10.06 -0.47 11.76
CA LEU A 38 -9.88 0.96 11.48
C LEU A 38 -10.38 1.86 12.62
N ALA A 39 -11.53 1.52 13.22
CA ALA A 39 -12.07 2.25 14.36
C ALA A 39 -11.11 2.18 15.55
N LYS A 40 -10.50 1.01 15.81
CA LYS A 40 -9.52 0.81 16.87
C LYS A 40 -8.27 1.67 16.65
N LEU A 41 -7.70 1.67 15.44
CA LEU A 41 -6.56 2.52 15.10
C LEU A 41 -6.86 4.02 15.26
N SER A 42 -8.05 4.44 14.83
CA SER A 42 -8.49 5.84 14.88
C SER A 42 -8.61 6.41 16.30
N THR A 43 -8.55 5.57 17.34
CA THR A 43 -8.50 6.00 18.75
C THR A 43 -7.09 6.30 19.26
N GLY A 44 -6.04 5.96 18.52
CA GLY A 44 -4.65 6.11 18.93
C GLY A 44 -4.18 5.09 19.98
N ARG A 45 -5.01 4.09 20.34
CA ARG A 45 -4.69 3.11 21.40
C ARG A 45 -3.80 1.95 20.96
N VAL A 46 -3.52 1.82 19.66
CA VAL A 46 -2.70 0.73 19.12
C VAL A 46 -1.27 1.22 18.98
N LEU A 47 -0.35 0.59 19.70
CA LEU A 47 1.06 0.97 19.75
C LEU A 47 1.83 0.61 18.46
N GLY A 48 1.48 -0.50 17.82
CA GLY A 48 2.16 -0.97 16.62
C GLY A 48 1.37 -2.07 15.92
N MET A 49 1.64 -2.25 14.63
CA MET A 49 1.00 -3.24 13.77
C MET A 49 1.94 -3.66 12.63
N PHE A 50 1.55 -4.71 11.90
CA PHE A 50 2.18 -5.13 10.66
C PHE A 50 1.13 -5.04 9.54
N ASP A 51 1.12 -3.92 8.82
CA ASP A 51 0.20 -3.68 7.71
C ASP A 51 0.78 -2.65 6.73
N GLN A 52 0.22 -2.60 5.53
CA GLN A 52 0.55 -1.64 4.48
C GLN A 52 -0.20 -0.32 4.72
N TYR A 53 0.47 0.83 4.50
CA TYR A 53 -0.10 2.15 4.79
C TYR A 53 -1.48 2.38 4.15
N TRP A 54 -1.68 1.91 2.91
CA TRP A 54 -2.96 2.06 2.21
C TRP A 54 -4.14 1.36 2.91
N ASN A 55 -3.90 0.33 3.73
CA ASN A 55 -4.97 -0.37 4.46
C ASN A 55 -5.46 0.45 5.65
N PHE A 56 -4.63 1.29 6.25
CA PHE A 56 -4.97 2.05 7.45
C PHE A 56 -4.89 3.57 7.29
N GLN A 57 -4.62 4.08 6.09
CA GLN A 57 -4.53 5.52 5.81
C GLN A 57 -5.73 6.31 6.36
N ASN A 58 -6.95 5.80 6.19
CA ASN A 58 -8.15 6.46 6.72
C ASN A 58 -8.13 6.64 8.25
N ALA A 59 -7.53 5.69 8.98
CA ALA A 59 -7.36 5.81 10.43
C ALA A 59 -6.28 6.85 10.79
N THR A 60 -5.18 6.89 10.03
CA THR A 60 -4.15 7.93 10.18
C THR A 60 -4.73 9.32 9.90
N ASP A 61 -5.51 9.49 8.83
CA ASP A 61 -6.17 10.75 8.48
C ASP A 61 -7.10 11.23 9.61
N SER A 62 -7.80 10.30 10.27
CA SER A 62 -8.64 10.60 11.45
C SER A 62 -7.82 11.09 12.65
N LEU A 63 -6.65 10.49 12.91
CA LEU A 63 -5.75 10.93 13.98
C LEU A 63 -5.19 12.33 13.69
N VAL A 64 -4.78 12.58 12.45
CA VAL A 64 -4.30 13.88 11.97
C VAL A 64 -5.38 14.94 12.09
N ALA A 65 -6.63 14.65 11.71
CA ALA A 65 -7.75 15.58 11.85
C ALA A 65 -8.03 15.94 13.32
N GLN A 66 -7.77 15.02 14.25
CA GLN A 66 -7.87 15.22 15.70
C GLN A 66 -6.60 15.85 16.31
N LYS A 67 -5.57 16.13 15.49
CA LYS A 67 -4.25 16.63 15.90
C LYS A 67 -3.50 15.69 16.87
N MET A 68 -3.81 14.40 16.81
CA MET A 68 -3.13 13.33 17.56
C MET A 68 -1.88 12.85 16.83
N TYR A 69 -0.98 13.77 16.49
CA TYR A 69 0.21 13.50 15.67
C TYR A 69 1.15 12.47 16.32
N ASP A 70 1.27 12.50 17.65
CA ASP A 70 2.04 11.56 18.44
C ASP A 70 1.49 10.13 18.48
N SER A 71 0.26 9.94 18.00
CA SER A 71 -0.43 8.66 17.90
C SER A 71 -0.43 8.09 16.48
N THR A 72 0.19 8.78 15.52
CA THR A 72 0.37 8.31 14.14
C THR A 72 1.53 7.30 14.04
N TYR A 73 1.66 6.64 12.89
CA TYR A 73 2.54 5.50 12.70
C TYR A 73 3.74 5.82 11.82
N ILE A 74 4.90 5.31 12.20
CA ILE A 74 6.09 5.25 11.35
C ILE A 74 6.52 3.81 11.13
N GLY A 75 6.92 3.48 9.91
CA GLY A 75 7.50 2.19 9.59
C GLY A 75 8.87 2.03 10.26
N LEU A 76 9.20 0.81 10.65
CA LEU A 76 10.50 0.48 11.23
C LEU A 76 11.19 -0.61 10.39
N PRO A 77 12.49 -0.48 10.09
CA PRO A 77 13.28 -1.44 9.32
C PRO A 77 13.64 -2.68 10.16
N LEU A 78 12.63 -3.35 10.73
CA LEU A 78 12.84 -4.43 11.70
C LEU A 78 13.11 -5.75 10.99
N VAL A 79 14.24 -6.38 11.32
CA VAL A 79 14.55 -7.76 10.96
C VAL A 79 14.76 -8.57 12.24
N TYR A 80 14.47 -9.88 12.19
CA TYR A 80 14.66 -10.75 13.35
C TYR A 80 16.11 -11.25 13.50
N ASP A 81 16.94 -11.09 12.47
CA ASP A 81 18.36 -11.49 12.45
C ASP A 81 19.20 -10.45 11.73
N GLU A 82 20.37 -10.09 12.28
CA GLU A 82 21.27 -9.05 11.74
C GLU A 82 21.88 -9.41 10.38
N SER A 83 21.86 -10.69 9.97
CA SER A 83 22.29 -11.10 8.64
C SER A 83 21.30 -10.78 7.52
N ILE A 84 20.08 -10.36 7.88
CA ILE A 84 19.02 -10.03 6.93
C ILE A 84 19.09 -8.54 6.62
N THR A 85 19.38 -8.22 5.37
CA THR A 85 19.16 -6.87 4.84
C THR A 85 17.67 -6.67 4.63
N GLU A 86 17.10 -5.64 5.25
CA GLU A 86 15.71 -5.29 5.00
C GLU A 86 15.52 -4.66 3.62
N HIS A 87 14.37 -4.96 3.01
CA HIS A 87 13.92 -4.43 1.73
C HIS A 87 12.41 -4.19 1.80
N TYR A 88 11.98 -3.26 2.67
CA TYR A 88 10.57 -2.88 2.82
C TYR A 88 10.11 -1.82 1.81
N LEU A 89 11.05 -1.14 1.14
CA LEU A 89 10.76 -0.19 0.07
C LEU A 89 10.79 -0.88 -1.29
N ASP A 90 9.83 -0.53 -2.13
CA ASP A 90 9.74 -0.99 -3.52
C ASP A 90 9.99 0.17 -4.48
N GLN A 91 10.50 -0.15 -5.68
CA GLN A 91 10.50 0.81 -6.78
C GLN A 91 9.04 0.99 -7.29
N PRO A 92 8.68 2.15 -7.87
CA PRO A 92 7.34 2.37 -8.38
C PRO A 92 6.88 1.25 -9.34
N VAL A 93 5.64 0.79 -9.18
CA VAL A 93 5.02 -0.20 -10.07
C VAL A 93 3.78 0.39 -10.70
N ILE A 94 3.58 0.11 -11.99
CA ILE A 94 2.36 0.49 -12.69
C ILE A 94 1.17 -0.24 -12.04
N ASN A 95 0.17 0.51 -11.59
CA ASN A 95 -1.07 -0.08 -11.09
C ASN A 95 -2.07 -0.34 -12.22
N ILE A 96 -2.34 -1.61 -12.52
CA ILE A 96 -3.28 -2.03 -13.58
C ILE A 96 -4.67 -2.43 -13.06
N ASN A 97 -4.90 -2.36 -11.74
CA ASN A 97 -6.14 -2.83 -11.10
C ASN A 97 -7.25 -1.77 -11.06
N ARG A 98 -6.99 -0.56 -11.59
CA ARG A 98 -7.96 0.53 -11.64
C ARG A 98 -8.12 1.02 -13.07
N GLY A 99 -9.35 1.33 -13.45
CA GLY A 99 -9.64 1.82 -14.78
C GLY A 99 -11.12 2.05 -15.03
N PHE A 100 -11.42 2.40 -16.27
CA PHE A 100 -12.77 2.60 -16.78
C PHE A 100 -13.09 1.56 -17.86
N GLY A 101 -14.30 0.99 -17.79
CA GLY A 101 -14.84 0.15 -18.85
C GLY A 101 -15.83 0.93 -19.72
N ILE A 102 -15.76 0.75 -21.04
CA ILE A 102 -16.76 1.28 -21.96
C ILE A 102 -17.84 0.21 -22.17
N SER A 103 -19.09 0.54 -21.85
CA SER A 103 -20.22 -0.37 -22.05
C SER A 103 -20.41 -0.69 -23.54
N ILE A 104 -20.83 -1.94 -23.83
CA ILE A 104 -21.17 -2.40 -25.19
C ILE A 104 -22.27 -1.58 -25.86
N ASN A 105 -23.07 -0.85 -25.09
CA ASN A 105 -24.17 -0.01 -25.59
C ASN A 105 -23.79 1.48 -25.71
N CYS A 106 -22.51 1.83 -25.54
CA CYS A 106 -22.06 3.21 -25.72
C CYS A 106 -22.22 3.62 -27.19
N GLU A 107 -22.92 4.73 -27.44
CA GLU A 107 -23.12 5.24 -28.81
C GLU A 107 -21.84 5.81 -29.44
N TYR A 108 -20.91 6.29 -28.60
CA TYR A 108 -19.68 6.98 -29.05
C TYR A 108 -18.42 6.48 -28.32
N PRO A 109 -18.09 5.18 -28.42
CA PRO A 109 -16.96 4.60 -27.69
C PRO A 109 -15.62 5.26 -28.09
N GLU A 110 -15.43 5.57 -29.37
CA GLU A 110 -14.22 6.22 -29.89
C GLU A 110 -14.00 7.61 -29.26
N ARG A 111 -15.06 8.39 -29.01
CA ARG A 111 -14.94 9.71 -28.38
C ARG A 111 -14.49 9.61 -26.92
N LEU A 112 -14.94 8.57 -26.21
CA LEU A 112 -14.50 8.33 -24.83
C LEU A 112 -13.03 7.91 -24.79
N VAL A 113 -12.59 7.07 -25.74
CA VAL A 113 -11.17 6.73 -25.88
C VAL A 113 -10.34 7.99 -26.13
N MET A 114 -10.72 8.81 -27.11
CA MET A 114 -10.03 10.08 -27.40
C MET A 114 -10.00 11.04 -26.20
N MET A 115 -11.06 11.07 -25.39
CA MET A 115 -11.10 11.86 -24.16
C MET A 115 -10.04 11.38 -23.16
N PHE A 116 -9.94 10.07 -22.90
CA PHE A 116 -8.94 9.52 -21.99
C PHE A 116 -7.52 9.64 -22.54
N GLU A 117 -7.32 9.51 -23.86
CA GLU A 117 -6.04 9.79 -24.50
C GLU A 117 -5.63 11.25 -24.31
N ARG A 118 -6.54 12.21 -24.54
CA ARG A 118 -6.28 13.63 -24.31
C ARG A 118 -5.96 13.93 -22.85
N MET A 119 -6.62 13.26 -21.90
CA MET A 119 -6.34 13.40 -20.46
C MET A 119 -4.93 12.94 -20.06
N LEU A 120 -4.23 12.15 -20.89
CA LEU A 120 -2.85 11.72 -20.65
C LEU A 120 -1.80 12.75 -21.07
N ASP A 121 -2.19 13.81 -21.79
CA ASP A 121 -1.27 14.90 -22.14
C ASP A 121 -0.77 15.62 -20.87
N ASP A 122 0.48 16.13 -20.92
CA ASP A 122 1.13 16.75 -19.76
C ASP A 122 0.34 17.91 -19.15
N GLU A 123 -0.36 18.67 -19.99
CA GLU A 123 -1.25 19.77 -19.57
C GLU A 123 -2.36 19.25 -18.64
N TRP A 124 -3.05 18.18 -19.03
CA TRP A 124 -4.15 17.61 -18.26
C TRP A 124 -3.64 16.86 -17.03
N GLN A 125 -2.56 16.11 -17.15
CA GLN A 125 -1.93 15.44 -16.01
C GLN A 125 -1.46 16.46 -14.97
N THR A 126 -0.84 17.56 -15.40
CA THR A 126 -0.46 18.66 -14.50
C THR A 126 -1.71 19.28 -13.85
N LEU A 127 -2.77 19.55 -14.61
CA LEU A 127 -4.01 20.08 -14.04
C LEU A 127 -4.61 19.15 -12.96
N PHE A 128 -4.65 17.84 -13.21
CA PHE A 128 -5.22 16.90 -12.24
C PHE A 128 -4.38 16.74 -10.97
N HIS A 129 -3.06 16.76 -11.09
CA HIS A 129 -2.15 16.61 -9.95
C HIS A 129 -1.95 17.91 -9.16
N TRP A 130 -1.69 19.00 -9.88
CA TRP A 130 -1.24 20.27 -9.32
C TRP A 130 -2.34 21.31 -9.21
N GLY A 131 -3.32 21.27 -10.12
CA GLY A 131 -4.35 22.28 -10.27
C GLY A 131 -3.96 23.35 -11.30
N VAL A 132 -4.51 24.55 -11.14
CA VAL A 132 -4.25 25.70 -12.02
C VAL A 132 -3.06 26.50 -11.51
N GLU A 133 -2.09 26.80 -12.39
CA GLU A 133 -0.93 27.64 -12.04
C GLU A 133 -1.37 29.06 -11.68
N GLY A 134 -0.84 29.58 -10.57
CA GLY A 134 -1.22 30.88 -10.00
C GLY A 134 -2.41 30.80 -9.04
N GLU A 135 -3.23 29.74 -9.11
CA GLU A 135 -4.38 29.54 -8.21
C GLU A 135 -4.09 28.45 -7.18
N ASP A 136 -3.69 27.25 -7.62
CA ASP A 136 -3.50 26.06 -6.77
C ASP A 136 -2.04 25.73 -6.47
N TYR A 137 -1.13 26.25 -7.28
CA TYR A 137 0.32 26.17 -7.12
C TYR A 137 0.99 27.33 -7.84
N TYR A 138 2.29 27.54 -7.63
CA TYR A 138 3.08 28.51 -8.38
C TYR A 138 4.44 27.92 -8.77
N VAL A 139 5.11 28.56 -9.73
CA VAL A 139 6.42 28.14 -10.20
C VAL A 139 7.48 29.14 -9.78
N GLU A 140 8.52 28.68 -9.08
CA GLU A 140 9.69 29.47 -8.73
C GLU A 140 10.95 28.71 -9.13
N ASN A 141 11.84 29.34 -9.91
CA ASN A 141 13.06 28.71 -10.41
C ASN A 141 12.82 27.36 -11.12
N GLY A 142 11.68 27.22 -11.81
CA GLY A 142 11.27 25.99 -12.49
C GLY A 142 10.76 24.88 -11.56
N ARG A 143 10.59 25.15 -10.27
CA ARG A 143 10.06 24.21 -9.27
C ARG A 143 8.61 24.53 -8.94
N TYR A 144 7.78 23.51 -8.84
CA TYR A 144 6.36 23.64 -8.50
C TYR A 144 6.22 23.70 -6.97
N LEU A 145 5.63 24.78 -6.48
CA LEU A 145 5.51 25.10 -5.06
C LEU A 145 4.08 25.54 -4.72
N ARG A 146 3.78 25.66 -3.43
CA ARG A 146 2.50 26.14 -2.92
C ARG A 146 2.68 27.14 -1.80
N THR A 147 1.85 28.19 -1.80
CA THR A 147 1.73 29.11 -0.66
C THR A 147 0.99 28.42 0.49
N ASP A 148 1.01 29.02 1.68
CA ASP A 148 0.28 28.46 2.83
C ASP A 148 -1.24 28.36 2.58
N GLU A 149 -1.81 29.32 1.86
CA GLU A 149 -3.22 29.28 1.45
C GLU A 149 -3.50 28.13 0.47
N GLN A 150 -2.63 27.93 -0.52
CA GLN A 150 -2.75 26.83 -1.48
C GLN A 150 -2.60 25.47 -0.82
N LYS A 151 -1.68 25.33 0.16
CA LYS A 151 -1.55 24.12 0.99
C LYS A 151 -2.84 23.87 1.78
N ALA A 152 -3.37 24.89 2.46
CA ALA A 152 -4.60 24.78 3.24
C ALA A 152 -5.82 24.38 2.38
N ASN A 153 -5.94 24.91 1.16
CA ASN A 153 -6.98 24.49 0.21
C ASN A 153 -6.77 23.05 -0.26
N ASN A 154 -5.51 22.70 -0.59
CA ASN A 154 -5.18 21.34 -0.99
C ASN A 154 -5.50 20.31 0.09
N ASP A 155 -5.38 20.64 1.37
CA ASP A 155 -5.63 19.72 2.47
C ASP A 155 -7.08 19.74 2.97
N ASN A 156 -7.93 20.61 2.42
CA ASN A 156 -9.33 20.76 2.81
C ASN A 156 -10.25 19.85 1.96
N PRO A 157 -10.89 18.82 2.54
CA PRO A 157 -11.74 17.90 1.79
C PRO A 157 -12.96 18.56 1.12
N THR A 158 -13.52 19.59 1.75
CA THR A 158 -14.65 20.35 1.19
C THR A 158 -14.22 21.12 -0.05
N TRP A 159 -13.06 21.78 0.02
CA TRP A 159 -12.49 22.49 -1.12
C TRP A 159 -12.13 21.51 -2.25
N GLN A 160 -11.50 20.37 -1.92
CA GLN A 160 -11.17 19.32 -2.90
C GLN A 160 -12.43 18.82 -3.62
N ASN A 161 -13.51 18.54 -2.91
CA ASN A 161 -14.75 18.05 -3.52
C ASN A 161 -15.42 19.08 -4.43
N ALA A 162 -15.26 20.38 -4.14
CA ALA A 162 -15.85 21.45 -4.94
C ALA A 162 -15.02 21.79 -6.18
N ASN A 163 -13.69 21.63 -6.13
CA ASN A 163 -12.79 22.16 -7.15
C ASN A 163 -11.98 21.10 -7.91
N LYS A 164 -11.86 19.87 -7.37
CA LYS A 164 -11.05 18.80 -7.98
C LYS A 164 -11.93 17.64 -8.46
N ALA A 165 -11.62 17.11 -9.65
CA ALA A 165 -12.19 15.87 -10.17
C ALA A 165 -11.55 14.62 -9.54
N LYS A 166 -11.35 14.63 -8.20
CA LYS A 166 -10.52 13.65 -7.48
C LYS A 166 -10.97 12.20 -7.73
N GLN A 167 -12.27 11.93 -7.69
CA GLN A 167 -12.81 10.57 -7.87
C GLN A 167 -12.64 10.03 -9.30
N LEU A 168 -12.80 10.91 -10.30
CA LEU A 168 -12.55 10.57 -11.70
C LEU A 168 -11.07 10.28 -11.89
N PHE A 169 -10.21 11.22 -11.50
CA PHE A 169 -8.77 11.09 -11.67
C PHE A 169 -8.19 9.92 -10.89
N TYR A 170 -8.73 9.62 -9.70
CA TYR A 170 -8.28 8.50 -8.87
C TYR A 170 -8.32 7.14 -9.59
N ASN A 171 -9.27 6.95 -10.52
CA ASN A 171 -9.42 5.71 -11.30
C ASN A 171 -8.96 5.85 -12.75
N ALA A 172 -8.55 7.05 -13.19
CA ALA A 172 -8.05 7.28 -14.54
C ALA A 172 -6.59 6.82 -14.68
N PRO A 173 -6.12 6.55 -15.91
CA PRO A 173 -4.69 6.48 -16.20
C PRO A 173 -3.97 7.76 -15.78
N LYS A 174 -2.81 7.63 -15.12
CA LYS A 174 -2.05 8.75 -14.56
C LYS A 174 -0.57 8.59 -14.83
N LYS A 175 0.13 9.71 -14.93
CA LYS A 175 1.58 9.76 -14.88
C LYS A 175 2.02 9.81 -13.42
N GLU A 176 3.05 9.04 -13.09
CA GLU A 176 3.63 9.01 -11.75
C GLU A 176 5.16 9.15 -11.86
N GLY A 177 5.81 9.40 -10.72
CA GLY A 177 7.25 9.63 -10.66
C GLY A 177 7.64 11.06 -10.99
N THR A 178 8.72 11.22 -11.74
CA THR A 178 9.36 12.52 -11.99
C THR A 178 9.06 12.99 -13.42
N MET A 179 8.60 14.23 -13.55
CA MET A 179 8.45 14.95 -14.82
C MET A 179 9.82 15.21 -15.46
N ASP A 180 9.84 15.44 -16.78
CA ASP A 180 11.07 15.78 -17.52
C ASP A 180 11.77 17.05 -17.00
N ASN A 181 11.02 17.97 -16.40
CA ASN A 181 11.55 19.18 -15.76
C ASN A 181 12.05 18.97 -14.32
N GLY A 182 12.04 17.72 -13.83
CA GLY A 182 12.50 17.32 -12.51
C GLY A 182 11.47 17.49 -11.38
N ASN A 183 10.28 18.04 -11.62
CA ASN A 183 9.20 18.08 -10.62
C ASN A 183 8.54 16.71 -10.47
N SER A 184 7.82 16.49 -9.37
CA SER A 184 7.03 15.26 -9.22
C SER A 184 5.69 15.39 -9.95
N TRP A 185 5.25 14.30 -10.58
CA TRP A 185 3.87 14.21 -11.06
C TRP A 185 2.89 14.35 -9.89
N ASP A 186 3.12 13.65 -8.77
CA ASP A 186 2.32 13.82 -7.57
C ASP A 186 2.83 14.98 -6.71
N SER A 187 2.02 16.01 -6.54
CA SER A 187 2.36 17.15 -5.69
C SER A 187 2.64 16.77 -4.23
N ALA A 188 2.08 15.66 -3.73
CA ALA A 188 2.39 15.15 -2.39
C ALA A 188 3.81 14.55 -2.30
N LEU A 189 4.42 14.18 -3.43
CA LEU A 189 5.78 13.63 -3.51
C LEU A 189 6.81 14.69 -3.94
N GLN A 190 6.39 15.94 -4.10
CA GLN A 190 7.32 17.03 -4.40
C GLN A 190 8.27 17.25 -3.22
N PRO A 191 9.60 17.11 -3.38
CA PRO A 191 10.55 17.15 -2.25
C PRO A 191 10.49 18.44 -1.42
N GLU A 192 10.29 19.58 -2.10
CA GLU A 192 10.19 20.90 -1.46
C GLU A 192 8.91 21.07 -0.65
N LEU A 193 7.84 20.34 -0.98
CA LEU A 193 6.55 20.44 -0.29
C LEU A 193 6.38 19.36 0.76
N TYR A 194 6.90 18.16 0.52
CA TYR A 194 6.63 16.99 1.35
C TYR A 194 6.96 17.24 2.83
N PHE A 195 8.17 17.70 3.14
CA PHE A 195 8.57 18.00 4.53
C PHE A 195 7.82 19.19 5.11
N ASP A 196 7.52 20.20 4.29
CA ASP A 196 6.83 21.41 4.74
C ASP A 196 5.35 21.16 5.06
N MET A 197 4.73 20.21 4.35
CA MET A 197 3.35 19.78 4.53
C MET A 197 3.15 18.84 5.72
N MET A 198 4.22 18.31 6.31
CA MET A 198 4.14 17.51 7.54
C MET A 198 3.68 18.35 8.73
N SER A 199 3.21 17.69 9.78
CA SER A 199 2.99 18.34 11.07
C SER A 199 4.30 18.83 11.67
N ASP A 200 4.26 19.86 12.52
CA ASP A 200 5.48 20.30 13.22
C ASP A 200 6.04 19.21 14.14
N TYR A 201 5.19 18.33 14.67
CA TYR A 201 5.59 17.15 15.42
C TYR A 201 6.48 16.22 14.59
N ASP A 202 6.06 15.88 13.37
CA ASP A 202 6.81 14.98 12.47
C ASP A 202 8.11 15.63 12.00
N LYS A 203 8.10 16.93 11.71
CA LYS A 203 9.31 17.69 11.35
C LYS A 203 10.33 17.66 12.49
N GLU A 204 9.90 17.95 13.72
CA GLU A 204 10.76 17.91 14.89
C GLU A 204 11.31 16.51 15.16
N PHE A 205 10.48 15.47 14.97
CA PHE A 205 10.88 14.08 15.09
C PHE A 205 11.98 13.73 14.07
N LEU A 206 11.74 13.92 12.77
CA LEU A 206 12.70 13.59 11.71
C LEU A 206 14.00 14.39 11.81
N THR A 207 13.91 15.68 12.19
CA THR A 207 15.08 16.54 12.38
C THR A 207 16.02 16.01 13.46
N LYS A 208 15.52 15.38 14.52
CA LYS A 208 16.36 14.74 15.56
C LYS A 208 17.22 13.59 15.02
N TYR A 209 16.79 12.97 13.92
CA TYR A 209 17.53 11.92 13.22
C TYR A 209 18.34 12.45 12.03
N ASN A 210 18.35 13.76 11.78
CA ASN A 210 18.90 14.40 10.59
C ASN A 210 18.27 13.90 9.27
N MET A 211 16.97 13.57 9.30
CA MET A 211 16.20 13.08 8.15
C MET A 211 15.13 14.09 7.73
N ARG A 212 14.65 13.98 6.49
CA ARG A 212 13.54 14.79 5.94
C ARG A 212 12.33 13.95 5.50
N THR A 213 12.49 12.63 5.45
CA THR A 213 11.46 11.69 5.02
C THR A 213 11.49 10.42 5.87
N PRO A 214 10.35 9.77 6.14
CA PRO A 214 10.32 8.47 6.78
C PRO A 214 11.05 7.38 5.98
N ALA A 215 11.15 7.51 4.66
CA ALA A 215 11.85 6.55 3.80
C ALA A 215 13.36 6.47 4.10
N GLU A 216 13.96 7.53 4.65
CA GLU A 216 15.38 7.55 5.03
C GLU A 216 15.74 6.61 6.20
N PHE A 217 14.75 6.05 6.91
CA PHE A 217 14.97 4.98 7.87
C PHE A 217 15.27 3.63 7.22
N PHE A 218 15.03 3.50 5.92
CA PHE A 218 15.15 2.25 5.19
C PHE A 218 16.31 2.30 4.18
N ASN A 219 16.78 1.12 3.82
CA ASN A 219 17.68 0.91 2.71
C ASN A 219 16.99 1.30 1.40
N PRO A 220 17.76 1.82 0.43
CA PRO A 220 17.24 2.06 -0.91
C PRO A 220 16.59 0.79 -1.49
N ALA A 221 15.42 0.95 -2.11
CA ALA A 221 14.72 -0.12 -2.77
C ALA A 221 15.60 -0.72 -3.89
N PRO A 222 15.91 -2.03 -3.87
CA PRO A 222 16.57 -2.69 -5.00
C PRO A 222 15.63 -2.69 -6.22
N PRO A 223 16.13 -3.01 -7.43
CA PRO A 223 15.26 -3.24 -8.57
C PRO A 223 14.18 -4.26 -8.23
N ASN A 224 12.93 -3.93 -8.55
CA ASN A 224 11.80 -4.83 -8.34
C ASN A 224 12.07 -6.17 -9.03
N GLN A 225 11.74 -7.25 -8.34
CA GLN A 225 11.91 -8.59 -8.88
C GLN A 225 10.96 -8.81 -10.06
N PRO A 226 11.31 -9.64 -11.06
CA PRO A 226 10.47 -9.86 -12.24
C PRO A 226 9.06 -10.40 -11.94
N TYR A 227 8.86 -11.00 -10.76
CA TYR A 227 7.55 -11.48 -10.30
C TYR A 227 6.71 -10.41 -9.60
N TYR A 228 7.30 -9.27 -9.26
CA TYR A 228 6.63 -8.18 -8.57
C TYR A 228 6.00 -7.24 -9.62
N ALA A 229 4.72 -6.90 -9.58
CA ALA A 229 3.73 -7.08 -8.50
C ALA A 229 2.71 -8.22 -8.77
N ALA A 230 2.98 -9.44 -8.33
CA ALA A 230 2.13 -10.61 -8.61
C ALA A 230 0.65 -10.47 -8.17
N TRP A 231 0.33 -9.63 -7.18
CA TRP A 231 -1.06 -9.41 -6.73
C TRP A 231 -1.93 -8.65 -7.75
N GLN A 232 -1.33 -8.11 -8.81
CA GLN A 232 -2.06 -7.48 -9.91
C GLN A 232 -2.53 -8.49 -10.97
N ILE A 233 -2.19 -9.78 -10.83
CA ILE A 233 -2.66 -10.83 -11.75
C ILE A 233 -4.13 -11.11 -11.49
N ASP A 234 -4.97 -10.88 -12.51
CA ASP A 234 -6.41 -11.16 -12.45
C ASP A 234 -6.67 -12.67 -12.53
N LEU A 235 -7.25 -13.22 -11.46
CA LEU A 235 -7.64 -14.62 -11.37
C LEU A 235 -9.07 -14.88 -11.88
N ASN A 236 -9.89 -13.84 -12.15
CA ASN A 236 -11.26 -14.01 -12.62
C ASN A 236 -11.38 -14.87 -13.90
N PRO A 237 -10.44 -14.79 -14.88
CA PRO A 237 -10.48 -15.67 -16.05
C PRO A 237 -10.12 -17.15 -15.74
N TYR A 238 -9.65 -17.46 -14.53
CA TYR A 238 -9.11 -18.75 -14.13
C TYR A 238 -9.84 -19.28 -12.88
N PRO A 239 -11.10 -19.76 -13.02
CA PRO A 239 -11.94 -20.12 -11.87
C PRO A 239 -11.29 -21.17 -10.95
N ASP A 240 -10.62 -22.18 -11.51
CA ASP A 240 -9.95 -23.21 -10.69
C ASP A 240 -8.82 -22.60 -9.83
N MET A 241 -8.06 -21.64 -10.37
CA MET A 241 -6.99 -20.96 -9.63
C MET A 241 -7.57 -20.01 -8.59
N ASN A 242 -8.69 -19.36 -8.91
CA ASN A 242 -9.40 -18.51 -7.97
C ASN A 242 -9.98 -19.32 -6.79
N ASP A 243 -10.51 -20.52 -7.05
CA ASP A 243 -11.01 -21.43 -6.03
C ASP A 243 -9.88 -21.94 -5.11
N ILE A 244 -8.72 -22.28 -5.69
CA ILE A 244 -7.51 -22.64 -4.91
C ILE A 244 -7.07 -21.45 -4.06
N ASN A 245 -6.98 -20.25 -4.63
CA ASN A 245 -6.61 -19.04 -3.89
C ASN A 245 -7.57 -18.76 -2.72
N THR A 246 -8.87 -18.86 -2.96
CA THR A 246 -9.90 -18.70 -1.92
C THR A 246 -9.73 -19.72 -0.80
N ARG A 247 -9.53 -21.00 -1.15
CA ARG A 247 -9.28 -22.07 -0.17
C ARG A 247 -8.03 -21.81 0.66
N MET A 248 -6.94 -21.37 0.04
CA MET A 248 -5.72 -21.01 0.75
C MET A 248 -5.95 -19.85 1.73
N ILE A 249 -6.72 -18.83 1.35
CA ILE A 249 -7.07 -17.69 2.21
C ILE A 249 -7.91 -18.18 3.40
N ASP A 250 -8.90 -19.04 3.17
CA ASP A 250 -9.77 -19.57 4.23
C ASP A 250 -8.98 -20.40 5.25
N ILE A 251 -8.04 -21.25 4.80
CA ILE A 251 -7.16 -22.02 5.69
C ILE A 251 -6.31 -21.08 6.54
N GLN A 252 -5.71 -20.06 5.93
CA GLN A 252 -4.89 -19.08 6.66
C GLN A 252 -5.70 -18.30 7.70
N ALA A 253 -6.88 -17.79 7.32
CA ALA A 253 -7.77 -17.05 8.20
C ALA A 253 -8.27 -17.89 9.39
N ARG A 254 -8.37 -19.21 9.20
CA ARG A 254 -8.81 -20.15 10.24
C ARG A 254 -7.66 -20.60 11.14
N ASP A 255 -6.51 -20.95 10.58
CA ASP A 255 -5.47 -21.70 11.28
C ASP A 255 -4.36 -20.82 11.85
N LEU A 256 -3.99 -19.74 11.19
CA LEU A 256 -2.95 -18.84 11.70
C LEU A 256 -3.37 -18.22 13.05
N PRO A 257 -4.63 -17.76 13.25
CA PRO A 257 -5.10 -17.36 14.58
C PRO A 257 -5.00 -18.47 15.62
N GLN A 258 -5.29 -19.72 15.25
CA GLN A 258 -5.17 -20.86 16.17
C GLN A 258 -3.72 -21.15 16.54
N ALA A 259 -2.79 -21.05 15.58
CA ALA A 259 -1.36 -21.17 15.84
C ALA A 259 -0.88 -20.06 16.79
N ILE A 260 -1.32 -18.82 16.60
CA ILE A 260 -0.98 -17.69 17.49
C ILE A 260 -1.55 -17.93 18.89
N MET A 261 -2.78 -18.42 19.03
CA MET A 261 -3.40 -18.69 20.33
C MET A 261 -3.00 -20.02 20.98
N ALA A 262 -2.29 -20.89 20.25
CA ALA A 262 -1.93 -22.23 20.71
C ALA A 262 -1.22 -22.19 22.06
N ALA A 263 -1.52 -23.15 22.94
CA ALA A 263 -0.88 -23.20 24.25
C ALA A 263 0.66 -23.33 24.12
N PRO A 264 1.43 -22.81 25.10
CA PRO A 264 2.88 -23.00 25.11
C PRO A 264 3.24 -24.48 25.00
N GLY A 265 4.10 -24.82 24.03
CA GLY A 265 4.51 -26.20 23.75
C GLY A 265 3.62 -26.94 22.74
N THR A 266 2.50 -26.36 22.27
CA THR A 266 1.67 -26.97 21.22
C THR A 266 1.76 -26.26 19.87
N PHE A 267 2.47 -25.13 19.80
CA PHE A 267 2.62 -24.33 18.57
C PHE A 267 3.10 -25.17 17.38
N ASP A 268 4.15 -25.96 17.55
CA ASP A 268 4.73 -26.76 16.46
C ASP A 268 3.72 -27.74 15.86
N ALA A 269 2.93 -28.41 16.70
CA ALA A 269 1.91 -29.34 16.22
C ALA A 269 0.81 -28.64 15.42
N VAL A 270 0.36 -27.46 15.86
CA VAL A 270 -0.64 -26.66 15.15
C VAL A 270 -0.07 -26.11 13.83
N TRP A 271 1.17 -25.63 13.86
CA TRP A 271 1.87 -25.14 12.66
C TRP A 271 2.07 -26.24 11.61
N ASP A 272 2.54 -27.41 12.03
CA ASP A 272 2.80 -28.51 11.11
C ASP A 272 1.50 -29.03 10.48
N ALA A 273 0.39 -29.04 11.23
CA ALA A 273 -0.94 -29.35 10.69
C ALA A 273 -1.39 -28.30 9.65
N PHE A 274 -1.21 -27.01 9.93
CA PHE A 274 -1.49 -25.92 9.00
C PHE A 274 -0.69 -26.05 7.70
N VAL A 275 0.62 -26.34 7.78
CA VAL A 275 1.47 -26.52 6.61
C VAL A 275 0.96 -27.67 5.74
N VAL A 276 0.65 -28.82 6.34
CA VAL A 276 0.11 -29.98 5.61
C VAL A 276 -1.24 -29.66 4.97
N GLU A 277 -2.13 -28.95 5.65
CA GLU A 277 -3.42 -28.59 5.09
C GLU A 277 -3.28 -27.61 3.92
N LEU A 278 -2.42 -26.58 4.07
CA LEU A 278 -2.16 -25.62 3.01
C LEU A 278 -1.51 -26.29 1.79
N ASP A 279 -0.54 -27.18 1.99
CA ASP A 279 0.10 -27.94 0.90
C ASP A 279 -0.92 -28.75 0.11
N ASN A 280 -1.89 -29.35 0.80
CA ASN A 280 -2.99 -30.12 0.19
C ASN A 280 -4.08 -29.24 -0.43
N ALA A 281 -4.05 -27.92 -0.24
CA ALA A 281 -5.04 -27.00 -0.79
C ALA A 281 -4.87 -26.72 -2.30
N GLY A 282 -3.77 -27.18 -2.90
CA GLY A 282 -3.42 -26.90 -4.30
C GLY A 282 -2.30 -25.87 -4.47
N VAL A 283 -1.53 -25.57 -3.41
CA VAL A 283 -0.45 -24.56 -3.44
C VAL A 283 0.53 -24.80 -4.59
N ALA A 284 0.96 -26.04 -4.82
CA ALA A 284 1.92 -26.35 -5.88
C ALA A 284 1.37 -26.05 -7.28
N GLU A 285 0.08 -26.30 -7.50
CA GLU A 285 -0.59 -25.98 -8.77
C GLU A 285 -0.70 -24.46 -8.96
N PHE A 286 -1.09 -23.75 -7.89
CA PHE A 286 -1.17 -22.29 -7.90
C PHE A 286 0.20 -21.63 -8.12
N GLU A 287 1.25 -22.10 -7.45
CA GLU A 287 2.63 -21.63 -7.62
C GLU A 287 3.10 -21.81 -9.07
N ALA A 288 2.84 -22.98 -9.67
CA ALA A 288 3.20 -23.25 -11.06
C ALA A 288 2.43 -22.37 -12.05
N PHE A 289 1.13 -22.14 -11.81
CA PHE A 289 0.31 -21.23 -12.59
C PHE A 289 0.84 -19.80 -12.53
N MET A 290 1.07 -19.27 -11.32
CA MET A 290 1.58 -17.91 -11.12
C MET A 290 2.94 -17.74 -11.79
N GLN A 291 3.84 -18.71 -11.64
CA GLN A 291 5.15 -18.70 -12.32
C GLN A 291 5.00 -18.59 -13.85
N LYS A 292 4.09 -19.37 -14.44
CA LYS A 292 3.81 -19.31 -15.88
C LYS A 292 3.33 -17.92 -16.31
N ILE A 293 2.31 -17.37 -15.65
CA ILE A 293 1.75 -16.06 -15.99
C ILE A 293 2.81 -14.95 -15.86
N ILE A 294 3.62 -14.99 -14.81
CA ILE A 294 4.70 -14.03 -14.58
C ILE A 294 5.72 -14.07 -15.72
N LEU A 295 6.12 -15.26 -16.19
CA LEU A 295 7.04 -15.40 -17.32
C LEU A 295 6.43 -14.86 -18.62
N GLU A 296 5.14 -15.12 -18.87
CA GLU A 296 4.43 -14.60 -20.04
C GLU A 296 4.31 -13.07 -20.03
N LEU A 297 4.06 -12.46 -18.86
CA LEU A 297 4.01 -11.01 -18.71
C LEU A 297 5.37 -10.38 -18.94
N ASN A 298 6.43 -10.93 -18.35
CA ASN A 298 7.79 -10.43 -18.53
C ASN A 298 8.23 -10.48 -20.00
N ALA A 299 7.86 -11.53 -20.74
CA ALA A 299 8.17 -11.65 -22.17
C ALA A 299 7.45 -10.62 -23.05
N LYS A 300 6.34 -10.02 -22.60
CA LYS A 300 5.63 -8.95 -23.32
C LYS A 300 6.21 -7.56 -23.03
N LEU A 301 6.91 -7.41 -21.90
CA LEU A 301 7.52 -6.16 -21.46
C LEU A 301 8.98 -6.01 -21.91
N SER A 302 9.63 -7.10 -22.31
CA SER A 302 10.97 -7.15 -22.92
C SER A 302 10.94 -6.93 -24.43
#